data_AF-A0A7Z9N587-F1
#
_entry.id   AF-A0A7Z9N587-F1
#
_cell.length_a   1.000
_cell.length_b   1.000
_cell.length_c   1.000
_cell.angle_alpha   90.00
_cell.angle_beta   90.00
_cell.angle_gamma   90.00
#
_symmetry.space_group_name_H-M   'P 1'
#
loop_
_entity.id
_entity.type
_entity.pdbx_description
1 polymer ?
#
loop_
_entity_poly.entity_id
_entity_poly.type
_entity_poly.pdbx_seq_one_letter_code
_entity_poly.pdbx_strand_id
1 'polypeptide(L)'
;MRMLLMTYTLLVSLSFAQERDFMDHDERGDDEHDRRKRMETMMVWRLTEELDLKPGQAEKFFPRFREHRKNLDAINQEEKEIGKSLRQNIEKDEKLSKSEVTSAVKKITKLRKKKADVEEKFLLGMDDLLDPLQMTILGMFKQKMLREMGGELRKRGDERRNKKKKMKKRRGGHRKRDFWY
;
A
#
# COMPACT_ATOMS: atom_id res chain seq x y z
N MET A 1 -3.98 -6.68 33.78
CA MET A 1 -4.36 -7.37 32.52
C MET A 1 -4.67 -6.44 31.35
N ARG A 2 -5.19 -5.20 31.55
CA ARG A 2 -5.37 -4.22 30.45
C ARG A 2 -4.06 -3.61 29.91
N MET A 3 -3.02 -3.53 30.74
CA MET A 3 -1.71 -2.99 30.34
C MET A 3 -0.94 -3.86 29.33
N LEU A 4 -1.05 -5.19 29.43
CA LEU A 4 -0.34 -6.12 28.53
C LEU A 4 -0.93 -6.16 27.11
N LEU A 5 -2.21 -5.85 26.96
CA LEU A 5 -2.86 -5.73 25.64
C LEU A 5 -2.46 -4.42 24.94
N MET A 6 -2.25 -3.33 25.68
CA MET A 6 -1.79 -2.05 25.13
C MET A 6 -0.31 -2.06 24.70
N THR A 7 0.56 -2.81 25.37
CA THR A 7 1.96 -2.95 24.92
C THR A 7 2.07 -3.76 23.64
N TYR A 8 1.14 -4.69 23.40
CA TYR A 8 1.11 -5.52 22.20
C TYR A 8 0.64 -4.75 20.97
N THR A 9 -0.35 -3.85 21.12
CA THR A 9 -0.71 -2.90 20.06
C THR A 9 0.44 -1.96 19.73
N LEU A 10 1.27 -1.57 20.71
CA LEU A 10 2.47 -0.75 20.49
C LEU A 10 3.56 -1.47 19.67
N LEU A 11 3.91 -2.72 19.96
CA LEU A 11 4.92 -3.45 19.17
C LEU A 11 4.47 -3.77 17.75
N VAL A 12 3.19 -4.12 17.59
CA VAL A 12 2.57 -4.30 16.27
C VAL A 12 2.52 -2.96 15.51
N SER A 13 2.20 -1.85 16.20
CA SER A 13 2.15 -0.52 15.59
C SER A 13 3.50 0.11 15.30
N LEU A 14 4.60 -0.24 15.98
CA LEU A 14 5.94 0.21 15.60
C LEU A 14 6.40 -0.42 14.28
N SER A 15 6.06 -1.69 14.01
CA SER A 15 6.23 -2.25 12.65
C SER A 15 5.29 -1.59 11.64
N PHE A 16 4.04 -1.29 12.03
CA PHE A 16 3.14 -0.49 11.19
C PHE A 16 3.56 0.99 11.09
N ALA A 17 4.51 1.49 11.87
CA ALA A 17 4.92 2.90 11.82
C ALA A 17 5.87 3.19 10.63
N GLN A 18 6.59 2.17 10.15
CA GLN A 18 7.31 2.25 8.88
C GLN A 18 6.44 1.84 7.69
N GLU A 19 5.34 1.12 7.93
CA GLU A 19 4.43 0.56 6.90
C GLU A 19 3.06 1.27 6.84
N ARG A 20 2.97 2.47 7.44
CA ARG A 20 1.75 3.28 7.58
C ARG A 20 1.37 3.96 6.27
N ASP A 21 1.03 3.18 5.26
CA ASP A 21 0.16 3.60 4.15
C ASP A 21 -0.80 2.49 3.66
N PHE A 22 -0.87 1.35 4.35
CA PHE A 22 -1.72 0.22 3.97
C PHE A 22 -2.93 0.00 4.90
N MET A 23 -3.62 1.04 5.37
CA MET A 23 -4.99 0.88 5.92
C MET A 23 -5.70 2.23 6.06
N ASP A 24 -6.65 2.52 5.17
CA ASP A 24 -8.05 2.89 5.49
C ASP A 24 -8.74 3.49 4.25
N HIS A 25 -9.69 2.74 3.70
CA HIS A 25 -11.10 3.13 3.54
C HIS A 25 -11.77 2.19 2.54
N ASP A 26 -12.56 1.26 3.09
CA ASP A 26 -13.64 0.58 2.40
C ASP A 26 -14.66 1.64 1.94
N GLU A 27 -14.53 2.11 0.69
CA GLU A 27 -15.56 2.87 -0.08
C GLU A 27 -14.98 3.26 -1.47
N ARG A 28 -14.46 2.32 -2.28
CA ARG A 28 -13.81 2.66 -3.57
C ARG A 28 -14.01 1.60 -4.66
N GLY A 29 -15.24 1.44 -5.15
CA GLY A 29 -15.53 0.52 -6.27
C GLY A 29 -14.95 0.97 -7.63
N ASP A 30 -15.09 2.26 -7.97
CA ASP A 30 -14.72 2.73 -9.32
C ASP A 30 -13.33 3.41 -9.41
N ASP A 31 -12.76 3.85 -8.29
CA ASP A 31 -11.50 4.63 -8.27
C ASP A 31 -10.23 3.76 -8.12
N GLU A 32 -10.34 2.47 -7.77
CA GLU A 32 -9.17 1.67 -7.41
C GLU A 32 -8.36 1.21 -8.64
N HIS A 33 -9.03 0.75 -9.70
CA HIS A 33 -8.37 0.34 -10.94
C HIS A 33 -7.66 1.50 -11.64
N ASP A 34 -8.31 2.67 -11.71
CA ASP A 34 -7.71 3.90 -12.24
C ASP A 34 -6.52 4.38 -11.37
N ARG A 35 -6.63 4.26 -10.04
CA ARG A 35 -5.51 4.53 -9.13
C ARG A 35 -4.33 3.59 -9.37
N ARG A 36 -4.57 2.28 -9.54
CA ARG A 36 -3.52 1.29 -9.83
C ARG A 36 -2.81 1.61 -11.15
N LYS A 37 -3.56 1.88 -12.22
CA LYS A 37 -2.98 2.30 -13.51
C LYS A 37 -2.13 3.56 -13.40
N ARG A 38 -2.60 4.59 -12.69
CA ARG A 38 -1.83 5.82 -12.48
C ARG A 38 -0.57 5.59 -11.65
N MET A 39 -0.66 4.73 -10.64
CA MET A 39 0.49 4.32 -9.85
C MET A 39 1.51 3.63 -10.76
N GLU A 40 1.08 2.71 -11.63
CA GLU A 40 1.96 2.07 -12.62
C GLU A 40 2.63 3.07 -13.55
N THR A 41 1.88 4.01 -14.13
CA THR A 41 2.45 5.05 -15.00
C THR A 41 3.50 5.90 -14.28
N MET A 42 3.22 6.33 -13.05
CA MET A 42 4.17 7.14 -12.29
C MET A 42 5.43 6.35 -11.89
N MET A 43 5.31 5.07 -11.56
CA MET A 43 6.50 4.24 -11.30
C MET A 43 7.37 4.12 -12.54
N VAL A 44 6.77 3.86 -13.71
CA VAL A 44 7.52 3.73 -14.97
C VAL A 44 8.32 5.01 -15.21
N TRP A 45 7.70 6.16 -15.02
CA TRP A 45 8.37 7.45 -15.19
C TRP A 45 9.48 7.66 -14.17
N ARG A 46 9.19 7.51 -12.87
CA ARG A 46 10.17 7.70 -11.77
C ARG A 46 11.34 6.72 -11.83
N LEU A 47 11.09 5.45 -12.14
CA LEU A 47 12.14 4.45 -12.26
C LEU A 47 13.00 4.69 -13.50
N THR A 48 12.40 5.13 -14.61
CA THR A 48 13.19 5.52 -15.80
C THR A 48 14.07 6.72 -15.50
N GLU A 49 13.55 7.73 -14.77
CA GLU A 49 14.29 8.93 -14.40
C GLU A 49 15.40 8.64 -13.38
N GLU A 50 15.12 7.89 -12.33
CA GLU A 50 16.06 7.66 -11.23
C GLU A 50 17.14 6.62 -11.57
N LEU A 51 16.78 5.57 -12.30
CA LEU A 51 17.73 4.51 -12.68
C LEU A 51 18.46 4.82 -13.99
N ASP A 52 18.04 5.84 -14.74
CA ASP A 52 18.57 6.16 -16.08
C ASP A 52 18.67 4.91 -16.97
N LEU A 53 17.57 4.15 -17.05
CA LEU A 53 17.54 2.88 -17.78
C LEU A 53 17.69 3.12 -19.28
N LYS A 54 18.66 2.45 -19.91
CA LYS A 54 18.75 2.41 -21.37
C LYS A 54 17.49 1.73 -21.95
N PRO A 55 17.06 2.07 -23.17
CA PRO A 55 15.85 1.50 -23.78
C PRO A 55 15.81 -0.04 -23.75
N GLY A 56 16.93 -0.70 -24.07
CA GLY A 56 17.03 -2.17 -24.03
C GLY A 56 17.04 -2.75 -22.61
N GLN A 57 17.46 -1.98 -21.59
CA GLN A 57 17.35 -2.38 -20.19
C GLN A 57 15.90 -2.28 -19.70
N ALA A 58 15.24 -1.16 -20.00
CA ALA A 58 13.86 -0.88 -19.62
C ALA A 58 12.89 -1.95 -20.15
N GLU A 59 13.07 -2.39 -21.41
CA GLU A 59 12.24 -3.42 -22.05
C GLU A 59 12.22 -4.74 -21.26
N LYS A 60 13.36 -5.12 -20.66
CA LYS A 60 13.48 -6.34 -19.84
C LYS A 60 13.16 -6.10 -18.37
N PHE A 61 13.44 -4.90 -17.86
CA PHE A 61 13.27 -4.54 -16.45
C PHE A 61 11.80 -4.52 -16.05
N PHE A 62 10.96 -3.78 -16.78
CA PHE A 62 9.56 -3.57 -16.38
C PHE A 62 8.72 -4.86 -16.32
N PRO A 63 8.87 -5.84 -17.23
CA PRO A 63 8.27 -7.16 -17.07
C PRO A 63 8.61 -7.84 -15.74
N ARG A 64 9.91 -7.94 -15.40
CA ARG A 64 10.36 -8.58 -14.14
C ARG A 64 9.91 -7.78 -12.92
N PHE A 65 9.95 -6.45 -12.97
CA PHE A 65 9.47 -5.59 -11.90
C PHE A 65 7.96 -5.76 -11.65
N ARG A 66 7.15 -5.89 -12.71
CA ARG A 66 5.71 -6.16 -12.59
C ARG A 66 5.42 -7.50 -11.93
N GLU A 67 6.17 -8.54 -12.30
CA GLU A 67 6.03 -9.86 -11.66
C GLU A 67 6.39 -9.81 -10.18
N HIS A 68 7.52 -9.19 -9.85
CA HIS A 68 7.93 -8.99 -8.47
C HIS A 68 6.86 -8.22 -7.65
N ARG A 69 6.25 -7.19 -8.23
CA ARG A 69 5.12 -6.49 -7.59
C ARG A 69 3.91 -7.39 -7.34
N LYS A 70 3.52 -8.23 -8.30
CA LYS A 70 2.42 -9.18 -8.10
C LYS A 70 2.70 -10.13 -6.94
N ASN A 71 3.94 -10.58 -6.80
CA ASN A 71 4.36 -11.43 -5.69
C ASN A 71 4.26 -10.71 -4.34
N LEU A 72 4.69 -9.45 -4.27
CA LEU A 72 4.53 -8.62 -3.06
C LEU A 72 3.06 -8.32 -2.75
N ASP A 73 2.25 -8.02 -3.76
CA ASP A 73 0.83 -7.70 -3.60
C ASP A 73 0.06 -8.93 -3.06
N ALA A 74 0.40 -10.14 -3.51
CA ALA A 74 -0.15 -11.37 -2.96
C ALA A 74 0.18 -11.55 -1.46
N ILE A 75 1.43 -11.28 -1.06
CA ILE A 75 1.85 -11.34 0.35
C ILE A 75 1.11 -10.29 1.18
N ASN A 76 1.03 -9.05 0.70
CA ASN A 76 0.33 -7.97 1.39
C ASN A 76 -1.17 -8.27 1.53
N GLN A 77 -1.78 -8.95 0.55
CA GLN A 77 -3.17 -9.38 0.62
C GLN A 77 -3.39 -10.43 1.72
N GLU A 78 -2.49 -11.43 1.84
CA GLU A 78 -2.50 -12.40 2.95
C GLU A 78 -2.37 -11.69 4.32
N GLU A 79 -1.48 -10.70 4.44
CA GLU A 79 -1.34 -9.90 5.67
C GLU A 79 -2.61 -9.12 6.00
N LYS A 80 -3.24 -8.51 4.99
CA LYS A 80 -4.49 -7.75 5.14
C LYS A 80 -5.64 -8.64 5.60
N GLU A 81 -5.75 -9.86 5.09
CA GLU A 81 -6.77 -10.82 5.49
C GLU A 81 -6.62 -11.25 6.96
N ILE A 82 -5.38 -11.50 7.40
CA ILE A 82 -5.07 -11.78 8.82
C ILE A 82 -5.49 -10.58 9.69
N GLY A 83 -5.11 -9.37 9.29
CA GLY A 83 -5.48 -8.14 10.00
C GLY A 83 -6.99 -7.92 10.08
N LYS A 84 -7.71 -8.17 8.97
CA LYS A 84 -9.18 -8.05 8.91
C LYS A 84 -9.86 -9.05 9.84
N SER A 85 -9.42 -10.30 9.84
CA SER A 85 -9.95 -11.33 10.75
C SER A 85 -9.76 -10.95 12.22
N LEU A 86 -8.56 -10.49 12.60
CA LEU A 86 -8.29 -10.05 13.98
C LEU A 86 -9.17 -8.85 14.37
N ARG A 87 -9.34 -7.88 13.47
CA ARG A 87 -10.17 -6.70 13.71
C ARG A 87 -11.65 -7.07 13.88
N GLN A 88 -12.17 -7.98 13.06
CA GLN A 88 -13.56 -8.44 13.18
C GLN A 88 -13.83 -9.13 14.52
N ASN A 89 -12.87 -9.91 15.03
CA ASN A 89 -13.01 -10.55 16.35
C ASN A 89 -13.05 -9.50 17.48
N ILE A 90 -12.26 -8.43 17.37
CA ILE A 90 -12.29 -7.30 18.32
C ILE A 90 -13.62 -6.55 18.23
N GLU A 91 -14.12 -6.25 17.03
CA GLU A 91 -15.38 -5.53 16.82
C GLU A 91 -16.61 -6.28 17.35
N LYS A 92 -16.54 -7.62 17.40
CA LYS A 92 -17.58 -8.49 17.97
C LYS A 92 -17.44 -8.73 19.48
N ASP A 93 -16.45 -8.09 20.13
CA ASP A 93 -16.09 -8.31 21.54
C ASP A 93 -15.79 -9.79 21.87
N GLU A 94 -15.38 -10.58 20.87
CA GLU A 94 -14.97 -11.96 21.05
C GLU A 94 -13.58 -11.98 21.68
N LYS A 95 -13.44 -12.72 22.79
CA LYS A 95 -12.13 -12.90 23.45
C LYS A 95 -11.21 -13.71 22.54
N LEU A 96 -10.22 -13.04 21.95
CA LEU A 96 -9.12 -13.72 21.26
C LEU A 96 -8.36 -14.62 22.23
N SER A 97 -8.23 -15.89 21.87
CA SER A 97 -7.42 -16.84 22.62
C SER A 97 -5.93 -16.57 22.43
N LYS A 98 -5.12 -16.94 23.44
CA LYS A 98 -3.65 -16.84 23.36
C LYS A 98 -3.09 -17.63 22.16
N SER A 99 -3.70 -18.76 21.81
CA SER A 99 -3.35 -19.59 20.66
C SER A 99 -3.58 -18.87 19.33
N GLU A 100 -4.71 -18.18 19.16
CA GLU A 100 -5.01 -17.43 17.94
C GLU A 100 -4.03 -16.27 17.73
N VAL A 101 -3.74 -15.53 18.81
CA VAL A 101 -2.75 -14.45 18.78
C VAL A 101 -1.37 -15.01 18.40
N THR A 102 -0.95 -16.10 19.03
CA THR A 102 0.34 -16.73 18.73
C THR A 102 0.43 -17.23 17.28
N SER A 103 -0.66 -17.80 16.76
CA SER A 103 -0.76 -18.24 15.37
C SER A 103 -0.65 -17.07 14.40
N ALA A 104 -1.37 -15.98 14.66
CA ALA A 104 -1.30 -14.77 13.86
C ALA A 104 0.11 -14.17 13.82
N VAL A 105 0.81 -14.10 14.96
CA VAL A 105 2.22 -13.67 15.01
C VAL A 105 3.11 -14.53 14.13
N LYS A 106 3.00 -15.85 14.25
CA LYS A 106 3.81 -16.78 13.46
C LYS A 106 3.54 -16.60 11.97
N LYS A 107 2.27 -16.45 11.57
CA LYS A 107 1.88 -16.21 10.18
C LYS A 107 2.46 -14.90 9.66
N ILE A 108 2.25 -13.78 10.36
CA ILE A 108 2.78 -12.46 9.98
C ILE A 108 4.32 -12.51 9.89
N THR A 109 4.98 -13.13 10.86
CA THR A 109 6.44 -13.28 10.85
C THR A 109 6.92 -14.08 9.64
N LYS A 110 6.20 -15.15 9.27
CA LYS A 110 6.51 -15.93 8.07
C LYS A 110 6.32 -15.13 6.79
N LEU A 111 5.26 -14.31 6.71
CA LEU A 111 5.01 -13.41 5.57
C LEU A 111 6.10 -12.36 5.43
N ARG A 112 6.57 -11.77 6.53
CA ARG A 112 7.71 -10.83 6.52
C ARG A 112 8.99 -11.47 6.00
N LYS A 113 9.31 -12.70 6.41
CA LYS A 113 10.45 -13.45 5.84
C LYS A 113 10.29 -13.67 4.34
N LYS A 114 9.11 -14.16 3.92
CA LYS A 114 8.79 -14.37 2.50
C LYS A 114 8.93 -13.07 1.69
N LYS A 115 8.55 -11.92 2.26
CA LYS A 115 8.70 -10.60 1.64
C LYS A 115 10.17 -10.24 1.44
N ALA A 116 11.01 -10.46 2.46
CA ALA A 116 12.45 -10.24 2.36
C ALA A 116 13.08 -11.16 1.31
N ASP A 117 12.75 -12.45 1.30
CA ASP A 117 13.27 -13.42 0.33
C ASP A 117 12.88 -13.05 -1.12
N VAL A 118 11.66 -12.56 -1.33
CA VAL A 118 11.18 -12.11 -2.65
C VAL A 118 11.87 -10.83 -3.10
N GLU A 119 12.18 -9.92 -2.17
CA GLU A 119 12.93 -8.70 -2.44
C GLU A 119 14.39 -9.00 -2.79
N GLU A 120 15.05 -9.85 -2.01
CA GLU A 120 16.42 -10.30 -2.25
C GLU A 120 16.55 -10.96 -3.63
N LYS A 121 15.69 -11.94 -3.93
CA LYS A 121 15.70 -12.63 -5.24
C LYS A 121 15.47 -11.67 -6.40
N PHE A 122 14.63 -10.65 -6.21
CA PHE A 122 14.41 -9.65 -7.25
C PHE A 122 15.64 -8.79 -7.47
N LEU A 123 16.25 -8.25 -6.41
CA LEU A 123 17.43 -7.39 -6.52
C LEU A 123 18.62 -8.16 -7.11
N LEU A 124 18.92 -9.35 -6.58
CA LEU A 124 20.02 -10.18 -7.08
C LEU A 124 19.77 -10.67 -8.50
N GLY A 125 18.52 -10.97 -8.87
CA GLY A 125 18.15 -11.39 -10.22
C GLY A 125 18.14 -10.27 -11.27
N MET A 126 18.54 -9.05 -10.92
CA MET A 126 18.76 -7.95 -11.87
C MET A 126 20.25 -7.73 -12.20
N ASP A 127 21.16 -8.54 -11.68
CA ASP A 127 22.61 -8.42 -11.90
C ASP A 127 23.01 -8.50 -13.38
N ASP A 128 22.25 -9.24 -14.18
CA ASP A 128 22.39 -9.38 -15.63
C ASP A 128 21.93 -8.13 -16.40
N LEU A 129 21.19 -7.22 -15.75
CA LEU A 129 20.48 -6.12 -16.39
C LEU A 129 20.90 -4.74 -15.89
N LEU A 130 21.16 -4.59 -14.60
CA LEU A 130 21.43 -3.33 -13.92
C LEU A 130 22.88 -3.29 -13.43
N ASP A 131 23.52 -2.14 -13.54
CA ASP A 131 24.82 -1.95 -12.92
C ASP A 131 24.70 -1.82 -11.37
N PRO A 132 25.81 -1.97 -10.62
CA PRO A 132 25.77 -1.91 -9.15
C PRO A 132 25.20 -0.60 -8.59
N LEU A 133 25.41 0.53 -9.27
CA LEU A 133 24.86 1.82 -8.85
C LEU A 133 23.34 1.83 -9.03
N GLN A 134 22.84 1.37 -10.18
CA GLN A 134 21.41 1.20 -10.45
C GLN A 134 20.75 0.24 -9.45
N MET A 135 21.38 -0.88 -9.12
CA MET A 135 20.89 -1.82 -8.10
C MET A 135 20.80 -1.18 -6.70
N THR A 136 21.80 -0.37 -6.34
CA THR A 136 21.81 0.35 -5.06
C THR A 136 20.69 1.38 -4.99
N ILE A 137 20.52 2.16 -6.06
CA ILE A 137 19.42 3.12 -6.19
C ILE A 137 18.08 2.39 -6.08
N LEU A 138 17.90 1.28 -6.79
CA LEU A 138 16.68 0.48 -6.74
C LEU A 138 16.38 0.00 -5.30
N GLY A 139 17.37 -0.50 -4.57
CA GLY A 139 17.20 -0.96 -3.19
C GLY A 139 16.83 0.17 -2.20
N MET A 140 17.48 1.33 -2.30
CA MET A 140 17.26 2.45 -1.37
C MET A 140 16.05 3.31 -1.73
N PHE A 141 15.82 3.57 -3.01
CA PHE A 141 14.87 4.56 -3.48
C PHE A 141 13.46 3.99 -3.64
N LYS A 142 13.33 2.70 -3.99
CA LYS A 142 12.03 2.07 -4.29
C LYS A 142 10.99 2.29 -3.18
N GLN A 143 11.36 2.08 -1.92
CA GLN A 143 10.42 2.25 -0.81
C GLN A 143 9.97 3.70 -0.62
N LYS A 144 10.92 4.64 -0.69
CA LYS A 144 10.63 6.09 -0.57
C LYS A 144 9.74 6.55 -1.72
N MET A 145 10.09 6.20 -2.95
CA MET A 145 9.35 6.52 -4.17
C MET A 145 7.90 6.01 -4.11
N LEU A 146 7.70 4.75 -3.76
CA LEU A 146 6.36 4.15 -3.67
C LEU A 146 5.49 4.87 -2.64
N ARG A 147 6.08 5.26 -1.50
CA ARG A 147 5.39 6.01 -0.45
C ARG A 147 4.98 7.42 -0.92
N GLU A 148 5.91 8.16 -1.53
CA GLU A 148 5.66 9.51 -2.05
C GLU A 148 4.55 9.51 -3.10
N MET A 149 4.63 8.61 -4.07
CA MET A 149 3.59 8.44 -5.09
C MET A 149 2.24 8.06 -4.49
N GLY A 150 2.23 7.18 -3.48
CA GLY A 150 1.03 6.81 -2.75
C GLY A 150 0.35 8.02 -2.12
N GLY A 151 1.15 8.90 -1.49
CA GLY A 151 0.72 10.16 -0.92
C GLY A 151 0.20 11.16 -1.95
N GLU A 152 0.89 11.33 -3.08
CA GLU A 152 0.45 12.20 -4.18
C GLU A 152 -0.91 11.79 -4.75
N LEU A 153 -1.11 10.50 -5.01
CA LEU A 153 -2.39 9.97 -5.49
C LEU A 153 -3.51 10.19 -4.48
N ARG A 154 -3.20 10.06 -3.18
CA ARG A 154 -4.17 10.25 -2.10
C ARG A 154 -4.60 11.71 -2.02
N LYS A 155 -3.65 12.66 -2.00
CA LYS A 155 -3.92 14.11 -2.03
C LYS A 155 -4.80 14.50 -3.21
N ARG A 156 -4.44 14.06 -4.43
CA ARG A 156 -5.23 14.34 -5.64
C ARG A 156 -6.63 13.75 -5.58
N GLY A 157 -6.79 12.56 -5.01
CA GLY A 157 -8.09 11.94 -4.78
C GLY A 157 -8.97 12.76 -3.82
N ASP A 158 -8.39 13.20 -2.71
CA ASP A 158 -9.08 13.97 -1.68
C ASP A 158 -9.51 15.36 -2.19
N GLU A 159 -8.65 16.03 -2.95
CA GLU A 159 -8.97 17.31 -3.61
C GLU A 159 -10.15 17.17 -4.57
N ARG A 160 -10.16 16.13 -5.42
CA ARG A 160 -11.29 15.86 -6.33
C ARG A 160 -12.58 15.60 -5.55
N ARG A 161 -12.53 14.83 -4.47
CA ARG A 161 -13.69 14.55 -3.62
C ARG A 161 -14.21 15.83 -2.97
N ASN A 162 -13.32 16.68 -2.45
CA ASN A 162 -13.67 17.96 -1.84
C ASN A 162 -14.30 18.92 -2.85
N LYS A 163 -13.78 18.96 -4.08
CA LYS A 163 -14.37 19.74 -5.18
C LYS A 163 -15.78 19.25 -5.55
N LYS A 164 -15.99 17.93 -5.68
CA LYS A 164 -17.31 17.33 -5.92
C LYS A 164 -18.30 17.65 -4.78
N LYS A 165 -17.87 17.53 -3.51
CA LYS A 165 -18.69 17.89 -2.33
C LYS A 165 -19.08 19.37 -2.34
N LYS A 166 -18.14 20.29 -2.65
CA LYS A 166 -18.43 21.73 -2.79
C LYS A 166 -19.44 22.02 -3.90
N MET A 167 -19.29 21.38 -5.06
CA MET A 167 -20.24 21.54 -6.18
C MET A 167 -21.65 21.02 -5.85
N LYS A 168 -21.77 19.86 -5.16
CA LYS A 168 -23.06 19.35 -4.69
C LYS A 168 -23.73 20.30 -3.68
N LYS A 169 -22.98 20.88 -2.74
CA LYS A 169 -23.50 21.90 -1.81
C LYS A 169 -24.04 23.15 -2.52
N ARG A 170 -23.32 23.64 -3.55
CA ARG A 170 -23.77 24.82 -4.35
C ARG A 170 -25.02 24.53 -5.17
N ARG A 171 -25.18 23.32 -5.71
CA ARG A 171 -26.39 22.89 -6.46
C ARG A 171 -27.60 22.58 -5.56
N GLY A 172 -27.37 22.05 -4.36
CA GLY A 172 -28.43 21.77 -3.38
C GLY A 172 -28.97 23.02 -2.67
N GLY A 173 -28.15 24.06 -2.53
CA GLY A 173 -28.56 25.33 -1.92
C GLY A 173 -29.54 26.16 -2.76
N HIS A 174 -29.64 25.90 -4.08
CA HIS A 174 -30.51 26.66 -4.97
C HIS A 174 -31.96 26.13 -5.04
N ARG A 175 -32.23 24.95 -4.47
CA ARG A 175 -33.56 24.29 -4.50
C ARG A 175 -34.39 24.48 -3.22
N LYS A 176 -33.94 25.33 -2.28
CA LYS A 176 -34.62 25.58 -0.99
C LYS A 176 -35.00 27.06 -0.76
N ARG A 177 -35.21 27.80 -1.85
CA ARG A 177 -35.97 29.05 -1.84
C ARG A 177 -37.04 28.85 -2.91
N ASP A 178 -38.28 29.25 -2.64
CA ASP A 178 -39.46 29.14 -3.52
C ASP A 178 -40.39 27.94 -3.29
N PHE A 179 -40.66 27.57 -2.03
CA PHE A 179 -41.88 26.80 -1.69
C PHE A 179 -42.30 27.05 -0.24
N TRP A 180 -42.79 28.25 0.07
CA TRP A 180 -43.73 28.49 1.17
C TRP A 180 -44.54 29.76 0.81
N TYR A 181 -45.82 29.52 0.50
CA TYR A 181 -47.00 30.38 0.33
C TYR A 181 -46.86 31.74 -0.36
#